data_AF-A0A7Y2YMY6-F1
#
_entry.id   AF-A0A7Y2YMY6-F1
#
_cell.length_a   1.000
_cell.length_b   1.000
_cell.length_c   1.000
_cell.angle_alpha   90.00
_cell.angle_beta   90.00
_cell.angle_gamma   90.00
#
_symmetry.space_group_name_H-M   'P 1'
#
loop_
_entity.id
_entity.type
_entity.pdbx_description
1 polymer ?
#
loop_
_entity_poly.entity_id
_entity_poly.type
_entity_poly.pdbx_seq_one_letter_code
_entity_poly.pdbx_strand_id
1 'polypeptide(L)'
;MKVIEKHSVLFKRANIYYAFAVVFMLFSLSTFAQVSSTVDTTKIKIGEQISYEIQVKADSSAFVVFPEGQTFGLLEMIESFKIDTTTEDDKFKLLKTYKLTQFDSGKYTIPAQKIIINERPFFTDSLRVEVASVQVDTTKQGLYDIKPLIEVDKTSSTKWWYILLALLIIALVAFVLYWFIWRKKPLTEEEEIALLPPYDRAKLALKKLDESQYLIRSEVKEFYSELTLIIRKYLDEKVYDRAMESTTDELIQRLNLLKDANEIPLSSSTIKNLETILKRADLVKFAKSKPDTALAEMDKSTIDKEIDAVKQSLPEPSEEEKLLNQQYKEEQEAKQKRRKIILTVAISAFLLVATIVGFGIKYGFTYVKDTIVGNDNKELLEGEWVSSA
;
A
#
# COMPACT_ATOMS: atom_id res chain seq x y z
N MET A 1 -87.71 74.79 75.99
CA MET A 1 -86.25 74.55 76.01
C MET A 1 -85.92 73.34 76.90
N LYS A 2 -86.40 72.12 76.59
CA LYS A 2 -86.14 70.94 77.43
C LYS A 2 -86.27 69.56 76.74
N VAL A 3 -86.30 69.52 75.40
CA VAL A 3 -86.49 68.26 74.64
C VAL A 3 -85.26 67.90 73.78
N ILE A 4 -84.34 68.83 73.53
CA ILE A 4 -83.18 68.59 72.64
C ILE A 4 -81.98 67.94 73.38
N GLU A 5 -81.88 68.08 74.71
CA GLU A 5 -80.73 67.54 75.45
C GLU A 5 -80.73 66.02 75.63
N LYS A 6 -81.90 65.35 75.61
CA LYS A 6 -81.98 63.92 75.93
C LYS A 6 -81.50 62.99 74.80
N HIS A 7 -81.53 63.47 73.54
CA HIS A 7 -81.04 62.70 72.39
C HIS A 7 -79.52 62.75 72.23
N SER A 8 -78.82 63.77 72.77
CA SER A 8 -77.35 63.86 72.66
C SER A 8 -76.63 62.85 73.55
N VAL A 9 -77.21 62.49 74.69
CA VAL A 9 -76.59 61.58 75.67
C VAL A 9 -76.69 60.12 75.23
N LEU A 10 -77.78 59.71 74.57
CA LEU A 10 -77.94 58.36 74.03
C LEU A 10 -77.02 58.11 72.82
N PHE A 11 -76.83 59.11 71.94
CA PHE A 11 -75.93 59.00 70.79
C PHE A 11 -74.44 58.90 71.23
N LYS A 12 -74.05 59.60 72.31
CA LYS A 12 -72.70 59.50 72.87
C LYS A 12 -72.41 58.13 73.50
N ARG A 13 -73.40 57.46 74.10
CA ARG A 13 -73.22 56.12 74.68
C ARG A 13 -73.07 55.04 73.60
N ALA A 14 -73.82 55.11 72.50
CA ALA A 14 -73.69 54.16 71.38
C ALA A 14 -72.31 54.25 70.68
N ASN A 15 -71.76 55.47 70.49
CA ASN A 15 -70.44 55.65 69.89
C ASN A 15 -69.29 55.06 70.72
N ILE A 16 -69.43 55.00 72.05
CA ILE A 16 -68.40 54.41 72.93
C ILE A 16 -68.33 52.88 72.77
N TYR A 17 -69.48 52.21 72.62
CA TYR A 17 -69.50 50.76 72.39
C TYR A 17 -69.00 50.39 70.98
N TYR A 18 -69.30 51.19 69.96
CA TYR A 18 -68.72 51.00 68.61
C TYR A 18 -67.21 51.25 68.60
N ALA A 19 -66.72 52.27 69.30
CA ALA A 19 -65.28 52.50 69.44
C ALA A 19 -64.59 51.32 70.16
N PHE A 20 -65.19 50.76 71.21
CA PHE A 20 -64.64 49.59 71.91
C PHE A 20 -64.65 48.32 71.05
N ALA A 21 -65.71 48.10 70.25
CA ALA A 21 -65.78 46.97 69.32
C ALA A 21 -64.73 47.06 68.20
N VAL A 22 -64.47 48.27 67.68
CA VAL A 22 -63.42 48.50 66.68
C VAL A 22 -62.01 48.28 67.28
N VAL A 23 -61.78 48.69 68.53
CA VAL A 23 -60.51 48.45 69.23
C VAL A 23 -60.29 46.96 69.51
N PHE A 24 -61.33 46.21 69.86
CA PHE A 24 -61.22 44.76 70.08
C PHE A 24 -60.99 43.98 68.77
N MET A 25 -61.54 44.44 67.64
CA MET A 25 -61.32 43.85 66.32
C MET A 25 -59.91 44.15 65.76
N LEU A 26 -59.27 45.24 66.20
CA LEU A 26 -57.90 45.60 65.82
C LEU A 26 -56.84 44.80 66.61
N PHE A 27 -57.19 44.19 67.75
CA PHE A 27 -56.24 43.43 68.56
C PHE A 27 -56.09 41.95 68.17
N SER A 28 -56.90 41.44 67.23
CA SER A 28 -56.87 40.03 66.82
C SER A 28 -56.03 39.73 65.56
N LEU A 29 -55.22 40.67 65.06
CA LEU A 29 -54.50 40.53 63.79
C LEU A 29 -52.98 40.33 63.91
N SER A 30 -52.45 40.10 65.11
CA SER A 30 -51.02 39.81 65.30
C SER A 30 -50.74 38.30 65.34
N THR A 31 -50.93 37.60 64.21
CA THR A 31 -50.28 36.30 64.02
C THR A 31 -48.81 36.55 63.70
N PHE A 32 -47.93 36.46 64.69
CA PHE A 32 -46.50 36.33 64.42
C PHE A 32 -46.29 35.08 63.57
N ALA A 33 -45.82 35.26 62.34
CA ALA A 33 -45.54 34.14 61.44
C ALA A 33 -44.48 33.23 62.07
N GLN A 34 -44.80 31.93 62.19
CA GLN A 34 -43.87 30.92 62.72
C GLN A 34 -42.71 30.64 61.75
N VAL A 35 -42.93 30.93 60.47
CA VAL A 35 -41.98 30.76 59.37
C VAL A 35 -41.89 32.05 58.58
N SER A 36 -40.69 32.52 58.30
CA SER A 36 -40.42 33.67 57.43
C SER A 36 -39.30 33.31 56.46
N SER A 37 -39.30 33.94 55.28
CA SER A 37 -38.21 33.75 54.32
C SER A 37 -37.69 35.06 53.76
N THR A 38 -36.38 35.12 53.54
CA THR A 38 -35.67 36.31 53.05
C THR A 38 -34.69 35.94 51.94
N VAL A 39 -34.39 36.91 51.08
CA VAL A 39 -33.33 36.80 50.07
C VAL A 39 -32.38 37.97 50.26
N ASP A 40 -31.09 37.75 50.04
CA ASP A 40 -30.05 38.77 50.09
C ASP A 40 -30.22 39.88 49.03
N THR A 41 -30.58 39.51 47.80
CA THR A 41 -30.90 40.45 46.72
C THR A 41 -32.05 39.94 45.83
N THR A 42 -32.92 40.85 45.41
CA THR A 42 -33.97 40.54 44.42
C THR A 42 -33.50 40.75 42.97
N LYS A 43 -32.25 41.17 42.76
CA LYS A 43 -31.67 41.44 41.45
C LYS A 43 -30.26 40.87 41.34
N ILE A 44 -30.04 40.00 40.36
CA ILE A 44 -28.75 39.37 40.07
C ILE A 44 -28.44 39.41 38.58
N LYS A 45 -27.18 39.18 38.19
CA LYS A 45 -26.81 38.93 36.80
C LYS A 45 -26.95 37.44 36.46
N ILE A 46 -27.00 37.13 35.16
CA ILE A 46 -26.93 35.74 34.67
C ILE A 46 -25.73 35.02 35.30
N GLY A 47 -25.98 33.84 35.90
CA GLY A 47 -24.98 33.00 36.56
C GLY A 47 -24.52 33.45 37.96
N GLU A 48 -25.02 34.59 38.46
CA GLU A 48 -24.80 35.01 39.84
C GLU A 48 -25.76 34.27 40.80
N GLN A 49 -25.36 34.14 42.07
CA GLN A 49 -26.09 33.32 43.05
C GLN A 49 -26.81 34.22 44.06
N ILE A 50 -28.05 33.86 44.41
CA ILE A 50 -28.79 34.45 45.53
C ILE A 50 -28.78 33.53 46.74
N SER A 51 -28.79 34.11 47.93
CA SER A 51 -28.93 33.39 49.20
C SER A 51 -30.37 33.50 49.66
N TYR A 52 -31.10 32.38 49.60
CA TYR A 52 -32.46 32.27 50.09
C TYR A 52 -32.48 31.63 51.47
N GLU A 53 -33.00 32.34 52.46
CA GLU A 53 -33.00 31.93 53.86
C GLU A 53 -34.43 31.70 54.35
N ILE A 54 -34.65 30.54 54.97
CA ILE A 54 -35.90 30.23 55.67
C ILE A 54 -35.60 30.21 57.16
N GLN A 55 -36.31 31.06 57.90
CA GLN A 55 -36.23 31.15 59.35
C GLN A 55 -37.51 30.60 59.97
N VAL A 56 -37.38 29.68 60.92
CA VAL A 56 -38.48 29.07 61.66
C VAL A 56 -38.28 29.32 63.15
N LYS A 57 -39.30 29.85 63.84
CA LYS A 57 -39.32 29.94 65.31
C LYS A 57 -40.23 28.83 65.85
N ALA A 58 -39.70 27.86 66.58
CA ALA A 58 -40.48 26.75 67.13
C ALA A 58 -40.04 26.41 68.55
N ASP A 59 -40.90 25.75 69.32
CA ASP A 59 -40.58 25.32 70.69
C ASP A 59 -39.44 24.29 70.66
N SER A 60 -38.63 24.22 71.73
CA SER A 60 -37.42 23.39 71.74
C SER A 60 -37.64 21.88 71.56
N SER A 61 -38.86 21.37 71.73
CA SER A 61 -39.23 19.97 71.47
C SER A 61 -39.87 19.74 70.09
N ALA A 62 -40.00 20.78 69.25
CA ALA A 62 -40.68 20.68 67.98
C ALA A 62 -39.82 20.01 66.90
N PHE A 63 -40.41 19.09 66.14
CA PHE A 63 -39.77 18.49 64.98
C PHE A 63 -40.06 19.32 63.73
N VAL A 64 -39.01 19.88 63.11
CA VAL A 64 -39.10 20.78 61.96
C VAL A 64 -38.43 20.15 60.73
N VAL A 65 -39.17 20.06 59.62
CA VAL A 65 -38.68 19.55 58.34
C VAL A 65 -38.69 20.65 57.30
N PHE A 66 -37.52 20.95 56.73
CA PHE A 66 -37.32 21.91 55.65
C PHE A 66 -37.49 21.24 54.27
N PRO A 67 -37.78 22.00 53.20
CA PRO A 67 -37.86 21.45 51.86
C PRO A 67 -36.49 20.90 51.41
N GLU A 68 -36.51 19.72 50.78
CA GLU A 68 -35.33 19.08 50.20
C GLU A 68 -35.50 18.92 48.69
N GLY A 69 -34.39 18.97 47.94
CA GLY A 69 -34.38 18.86 46.49
C GLY A 69 -34.73 20.16 45.75
N GLN A 70 -35.09 20.02 44.48
CA GLN A 70 -35.34 21.15 43.56
C GLN A 70 -36.78 21.64 43.66
N THR A 71 -37.09 22.49 44.64
CA THR A 71 -38.44 23.03 44.91
C THR A 71 -38.58 24.53 44.58
N PHE A 72 -37.56 25.15 44.00
CA PHE A 72 -37.48 26.61 43.77
C PHE A 72 -37.97 27.06 42.39
N GLY A 73 -38.78 26.22 41.72
CA GLY A 73 -39.30 26.50 40.38
C GLY A 73 -38.20 26.45 39.32
N LEU A 74 -38.08 27.51 38.53
CA LEU A 74 -37.08 27.61 37.44
C LEU A 74 -35.68 28.02 37.92
N LEU A 75 -35.54 28.44 39.19
CA LEU A 75 -34.23 28.77 39.78
C LEU A 75 -33.53 27.49 40.21
N GLU A 76 -32.28 27.30 39.83
CA GLU A 76 -31.50 26.09 40.16
C GLU A 76 -30.90 26.19 41.56
N MET A 77 -31.10 25.16 42.40
CA MET A 77 -30.43 25.05 43.69
C MET A 77 -29.01 24.50 43.50
N ILE A 78 -28.02 25.34 43.77
CA ILE A 78 -26.60 24.95 43.74
C ILE A 78 -26.22 24.24 45.04
N GLU A 79 -26.62 24.81 46.17
CA GLU A 79 -26.17 24.36 47.48
C GLU A 79 -27.27 24.52 48.55
N SER A 80 -27.34 23.54 49.45
CA SER A 80 -28.21 23.56 50.63
C SER A 80 -27.34 23.45 51.89
N PHE A 81 -27.29 24.51 52.68
CA PHE A 81 -26.46 24.57 53.89
C PHE A 81 -27.09 23.78 55.05
N LYS A 82 -26.28 23.38 56.02
CA LYS A 82 -26.80 22.75 57.26
C LYS A 82 -27.69 23.74 58.03
N ILE A 83 -28.65 23.22 58.78
CA ILE A 83 -29.55 24.04 59.60
C ILE A 83 -28.74 24.65 60.74
N ASP A 84 -28.79 25.98 60.88
CA ASP A 84 -28.24 26.70 62.03
C ASP A 84 -29.34 26.90 63.08
N THR A 85 -29.00 26.72 64.36
CA THR A 85 -29.95 26.74 65.48
C THR A 85 -29.49 27.73 66.53
N THR A 86 -30.27 28.78 66.76
CA THR A 86 -30.08 29.73 67.86
C THR A 86 -31.21 29.58 68.87
N THR A 87 -30.93 29.68 70.17
CA THR A 87 -31.96 29.64 71.22
C THR A 87 -32.27 31.06 71.69
N GLU A 88 -33.55 31.44 71.69
CA GLU A 88 -34.05 32.75 72.10
C GLU A 88 -35.33 32.54 72.92
N ASP A 89 -35.33 32.93 74.20
CA ASP A 89 -36.48 32.88 75.13
C ASP A 89 -37.28 31.55 75.10
N ASP A 90 -36.60 30.44 75.40
CA ASP A 90 -37.15 29.06 75.41
C ASP A 90 -37.72 28.55 74.07
N LYS A 91 -37.35 29.20 72.95
CA LYS A 91 -37.66 28.77 71.58
C LYS A 91 -36.40 28.59 70.75
N PHE A 92 -36.44 27.65 69.82
CA PHE A 92 -35.43 27.52 68.78
C PHE A 92 -35.78 28.39 67.57
N LYS A 93 -34.79 29.17 67.15
CA LYS A 93 -34.75 29.86 65.87
C LYS A 93 -33.86 29.03 64.94
N LEU A 94 -34.49 28.31 64.01
CA LEU A 94 -33.82 27.52 63.00
C LEU A 94 -33.67 28.34 61.73
N LEU A 95 -32.47 28.38 61.16
CA LEU A 95 -32.16 29.05 59.91
C LEU A 95 -31.64 28.03 58.89
N LYS A 96 -32.25 28.01 57.71
CA LYS A 96 -31.84 27.15 56.60
C LYS A 96 -31.58 28.01 55.37
N THR A 97 -30.36 27.94 54.85
CA THR A 97 -29.91 28.73 53.70
C THR A 97 -29.76 27.86 52.45
N TYR A 98 -30.21 28.38 51.31
CA TYR A 98 -30.08 27.78 49.98
C TYR A 98 -29.41 28.77 49.04
N LYS A 99 -28.46 28.31 48.21
CA LYS A 99 -27.88 29.10 47.12
C LYS A 99 -28.60 28.76 45.83
N LEU A 100 -29.23 29.75 45.21
CA LEU A 100 -29.99 29.59 43.97
C LEU A 100 -29.35 30.39 42.83
N THR A 101 -29.45 29.94 41.58
CA THR A 101 -28.98 30.69 40.40
C THR A 101 -29.91 30.53 39.19
N GLN A 102 -29.61 31.28 38.13
CA GLN A 102 -30.24 31.15 36.83
C GLN A 102 -29.27 31.57 35.71
N PHE A 103 -29.28 30.82 34.61
CA PHE A 103 -28.41 31.04 33.45
C PHE A 103 -29.08 31.83 32.32
N ASP A 104 -30.37 32.12 32.44
CA ASP A 104 -31.13 32.95 31.50
C ASP A 104 -31.59 34.28 32.13
N SER A 105 -31.65 35.35 31.32
CA SER A 105 -32.22 36.62 31.77
C SER A 105 -33.74 36.56 31.83
N GLY A 106 -34.32 37.16 32.86
CA GLY A 106 -35.76 37.12 33.04
C GLY A 106 -36.22 37.49 34.45
N LYS A 107 -37.53 37.34 34.68
CA LYS A 107 -38.14 37.56 35.99
C LYS A 107 -38.68 36.22 36.49
N TYR A 108 -38.06 35.71 37.53
CA TYR A 108 -38.36 34.41 38.12
C TYR A 108 -39.02 34.60 39.49
N THR A 109 -39.75 33.57 39.92
CA THR A 109 -40.42 33.58 41.23
C THR A 109 -40.02 32.32 41.98
N ILE A 110 -39.48 32.50 43.19
CA ILE A 110 -39.33 31.45 44.17
C ILE A 110 -40.74 31.15 44.69
N PRO A 111 -41.29 29.94 44.43
CA PRO A 111 -42.61 29.58 44.91
C PRO A 111 -42.62 29.43 46.44
N ALA A 112 -43.80 29.48 47.04
CA ALA A 112 -44.00 29.26 48.47
C ALA A 112 -43.45 27.88 48.88
N GLN A 113 -42.52 27.85 49.82
CA GLN A 113 -41.86 26.64 50.29
C GLN A 113 -42.63 26.04 51.46
N LYS A 114 -42.79 24.71 51.47
CA LYS A 114 -43.49 23.97 52.52
C LYS A 114 -42.51 23.57 53.63
N ILE A 115 -42.80 23.97 54.86
CA ILE A 115 -42.11 23.58 56.09
C ILE A 115 -43.09 22.78 56.94
N ILE A 116 -42.69 21.65 57.52
CA ILE A 116 -43.55 20.89 58.44
C ILE A 116 -43.06 21.09 59.87
N ILE A 117 -43.93 21.54 60.76
CA ILE A 117 -43.64 21.71 62.19
C ILE A 117 -44.65 20.87 62.98
N ASN A 118 -44.19 19.86 63.72
CA ASN A 118 -45.05 18.94 64.48
C ASN A 118 -46.24 18.42 63.65
N GLU A 119 -45.93 17.90 62.45
CA GLU A 119 -46.88 17.35 61.47
C GLU A 119 -47.83 18.37 60.81
N ARG A 120 -47.74 19.66 61.15
CA ARG A 120 -48.53 20.73 60.51
C ARG A 120 -47.73 21.45 59.43
N PRO A 121 -48.29 21.61 58.21
CA PRO A 121 -47.61 22.32 57.14
C PRO A 121 -47.75 23.84 57.28
N PHE A 122 -46.64 24.53 57.15
CA PHE A 122 -46.50 25.98 57.03
C PHE A 122 -45.88 26.31 55.68
N PHE A 123 -46.20 27.48 55.13
CA PHE A 123 -45.69 27.92 53.85
C PHE A 123 -44.98 29.26 53.98
N THR A 124 -43.88 29.43 53.26
CA THR A 124 -43.26 30.75 53.09
C THR A 124 -44.04 31.60 52.10
N ASP A 125 -43.77 32.89 52.08
CA ASP A 125 -44.19 33.75 50.98
C ASP A 125 -43.43 33.42 49.69
N SER A 126 -44.04 33.74 48.54
CA SER A 126 -43.35 33.69 47.26
C SER A 126 -42.54 34.96 47.03
N LEU A 127 -41.34 34.83 46.45
CA LEU A 127 -40.42 35.95 46.24
C LEU A 127 -40.03 36.07 44.77
N ARG A 128 -40.05 37.30 44.25
CA ARG A 128 -39.70 37.58 42.86
C ARG A 128 -38.23 37.99 42.76
N VAL A 129 -37.51 37.38 41.83
CA VAL A 129 -36.09 37.64 41.53
C VAL A 129 -35.95 38.03 40.06
N GLU A 130 -35.20 39.09 39.77
CA GLU A 130 -34.92 39.57 38.42
C GLU A 130 -33.46 39.27 38.05
N VAL A 131 -33.27 38.55 36.94
CA VAL A 131 -31.97 38.16 36.40
C VAL A 131 -31.66 39.03 35.20
N ALA A 132 -30.69 39.94 35.36
CA ALA A 132 -30.25 40.87 34.34
C ALA A 132 -29.20 40.24 33.43
N SER A 133 -29.30 40.52 32.13
CA SER A 133 -28.24 40.20 31.17
C SER A 133 -27.00 41.06 31.41
N VAL A 134 -25.83 40.50 31.13
CA VAL A 134 -24.57 41.28 31.08
C VAL A 134 -24.51 42.00 29.74
N GLN A 135 -24.37 43.33 29.76
CA GLN A 135 -24.15 44.10 28.53
C GLN A 135 -22.73 43.86 28.03
N VAL A 136 -22.60 43.29 26.84
CA VAL A 136 -21.32 43.18 26.13
C VAL A 136 -21.13 44.45 25.29
N ASP A 137 -20.03 45.17 25.51
CA ASP A 137 -19.69 46.38 24.75
C ASP A 137 -19.20 45.97 23.35
N THR A 138 -20.12 45.93 22.39
CA THR A 138 -19.82 45.58 21.00
C THR A 138 -19.13 46.71 20.23
N THR A 139 -18.95 47.89 20.82
CA THR A 139 -18.39 49.07 20.15
C THR A 139 -16.87 49.01 19.96
N LYS A 140 -16.18 48.13 20.71
CA LYS A 140 -14.73 47.89 20.57
C LYS A 140 -14.37 46.74 19.62
N GLN A 141 -15.36 45.97 19.19
CA GLN A 141 -15.14 44.85 18.27
C GLN A 141 -15.39 45.35 16.85
N GLY A 142 -14.32 45.57 16.08
CA GLY A 142 -14.44 45.88 14.66
C GLY A 142 -15.19 44.76 13.93
N LEU A 143 -16.18 45.13 13.10
CA LEU A 143 -16.78 44.20 12.15
C LEU A 143 -15.73 43.89 11.09
N TYR A 144 -15.11 42.72 11.18
CA TYR A 144 -14.19 42.21 10.17
C TYR A 144 -14.98 41.52 9.06
N ASP A 145 -14.56 41.73 7.82
CA ASP A 145 -15.10 40.98 6.68
C ASP A 145 -14.90 39.47 6.85
N ILE A 146 -15.78 38.70 6.21
CA ILE A 146 -15.66 37.24 6.14
C ILE A 146 -14.30 36.93 5.49
N LYS A 147 -13.43 36.22 6.22
CA LYS A 147 -12.14 35.79 5.67
C LYS A 147 -12.39 35.02 4.37
N PRO A 148 -11.69 35.37 3.27
CA PRO A 148 -11.81 34.61 2.03
C PRO A 148 -11.40 33.16 2.29
N LEU A 149 -12.03 32.23 1.57
CA LEU A 149 -11.62 30.84 1.58
C LEU A 149 -10.16 30.78 1.14
N ILE A 150 -9.29 30.23 2.00
CA ILE A 150 -7.91 29.94 1.64
C ILE A 150 -7.97 28.83 0.60
N GLU A 151 -7.60 29.14 -0.64
CA GLU A 151 -7.37 28.11 -1.66
C GLU A 151 -6.19 27.27 -1.17
N VAL A 152 -6.50 26.08 -0.66
CA VAL A 152 -5.49 25.04 -0.49
C VAL A 152 -5.16 24.57 -1.89
N ASP A 153 -3.91 24.81 -2.31
CA ASP A 153 -3.38 24.20 -3.52
C ASP A 153 -3.72 22.72 -3.44
N LYS A 154 -4.59 22.25 -4.35
CA LYS A 154 -4.84 20.82 -4.49
C LYS A 154 -3.46 20.24 -4.74
N THR A 155 -2.91 19.53 -3.77
CA THR A 155 -1.79 18.62 -3.98
C THR A 155 -2.35 17.55 -4.89
N SER A 156 -2.41 17.88 -6.18
CA SER A 156 -2.72 16.94 -7.22
C SER A 156 -1.73 15.82 -6.97
N SER A 157 -2.26 14.62 -6.78
CA SER A 157 -1.50 13.39 -6.58
C SER A 157 -0.77 13.05 -7.88
N THR A 158 -0.04 13.99 -8.47
CA THR A 158 0.71 13.94 -9.74
C THR A 158 1.99 13.14 -9.57
N LYS A 159 1.98 12.09 -8.72
CA LYS A 159 3.11 11.18 -8.52
C LYS A 159 2.88 9.76 -9.07
N TRP A 160 1.63 9.36 -9.30
CA TRP A 160 1.26 8.16 -10.04
C TRP A 160 1.96 7.99 -11.41
N TRP A 161 2.19 9.08 -12.15
CA TRP A 161 2.93 8.98 -13.42
C TRP A 161 4.42 8.62 -13.22
N TYR A 162 5.03 8.98 -12.09
CA TYR A 162 6.39 8.53 -11.75
C TYR A 162 6.41 7.02 -11.47
N ILE A 163 5.36 6.48 -10.85
CA ILE A 163 5.21 5.03 -10.66
C ILE A 163 5.05 4.35 -12.02
N LEU A 164 4.21 4.89 -12.90
CA LEU A 164 4.00 4.36 -14.25
C LEU A 164 5.29 4.43 -15.10
N LEU A 165 6.05 5.53 -14.99
CA LEU A 165 7.35 5.70 -15.64
C LEU A 165 8.39 4.72 -15.09
N ALA A 166 8.45 4.51 -13.78
CA ALA A 166 9.35 3.53 -13.17
C ALA A 166 9.03 2.10 -13.65
N LEU A 167 7.75 1.76 -13.72
CA LEU A 167 7.29 0.46 -14.22
C LEU A 167 7.64 0.27 -15.70
N LEU A 168 7.48 1.32 -16.52
CA LEU A 168 7.89 1.32 -17.93
C LEU A 168 9.41 1.09 -18.08
N ILE A 169 10.24 1.75 -17.26
CA ILE A 169 11.70 1.56 -17.29
C ILE A 169 12.07 0.13 -16.89
N ILE A 170 11.46 -0.42 -15.84
CA ILE A 170 11.69 -1.81 -15.42
C ILE A 170 11.31 -2.79 -16.54
N ALA A 171 10.15 -2.58 -17.18
CA ALA A 171 9.69 -3.38 -18.30
C ALA A 171 10.66 -3.30 -19.49
N LEU A 172 11.18 -2.11 -19.80
CA LEU A 172 12.16 -1.91 -20.88
C LEU A 172 13.47 -2.65 -20.58
N VAL A 173 13.99 -2.55 -19.35
CA VAL A 173 15.22 -3.25 -18.95
C VAL A 173 15.02 -4.77 -19.00
N ALA A 174 13.89 -5.27 -18.50
CA ALA A 174 13.56 -6.69 -18.58
C ALA A 174 13.46 -7.17 -20.03
N PHE A 175 12.82 -6.37 -20.91
CA PHE A 175 12.72 -6.67 -22.33
C PHE A 175 14.09 -6.73 -23.02
N VAL A 176 14.98 -5.76 -22.76
CA VAL A 176 16.34 -5.74 -23.33
C VAL A 176 17.15 -6.94 -22.84
N LEU A 177 17.13 -7.25 -21.53
CA LEU A 177 17.82 -8.42 -20.98
C LEU A 177 17.29 -9.72 -21.60
N TYR A 178 15.96 -9.86 -21.72
CA TYR A 178 15.36 -11.01 -22.39
C TYR A 178 15.80 -11.10 -23.85
N TRP A 179 15.74 -10.00 -24.60
CA TRP A 179 16.04 -9.96 -26.03
C TRP A 179 17.51 -10.30 -26.35
N PHE A 180 18.45 -9.85 -25.52
CA PHE A 180 19.87 -10.06 -25.78
C PHE A 180 20.42 -11.38 -25.20
N ILE A 181 19.88 -11.86 -24.08
CA ILE A 181 20.45 -13.01 -23.34
C ILE A 181 19.60 -14.27 -23.54
N TRP A 182 18.28 -14.14 -23.46
CA TRP A 182 17.35 -15.26 -23.41
C TRP A 182 16.75 -15.61 -24.75
N ARG A 183 16.59 -14.62 -25.64
CA ARG A 183 16.14 -14.85 -27.02
C ARG A 183 17.03 -15.90 -27.65
N LYS A 184 16.41 -16.97 -28.14
CA LYS A 184 17.08 -17.92 -29.02
C LYS A 184 17.39 -17.15 -30.28
N LYS A 185 18.67 -16.84 -30.51
CA LYS A 185 19.10 -16.42 -31.83
C LYS A 185 18.74 -17.58 -32.77
N PRO A 186 18.15 -17.32 -33.95
CA PRO A 186 18.12 -18.36 -34.97
C PRO A 186 19.58 -18.79 -35.15
N LEU A 187 19.83 -20.09 -35.05
CA LEU A 187 21.14 -20.62 -35.37
C LEU A 187 21.44 -20.20 -36.82
N THR A 188 22.67 -19.82 -37.08
CA THR A 188 23.07 -19.61 -38.49
C THR A 188 22.87 -20.94 -39.21
N GLU A 189 22.46 -20.94 -40.49
CA GLU A 189 22.23 -22.21 -41.23
C GLU A 189 23.43 -23.17 -41.09
N GLU A 190 24.64 -22.64 -41.04
CA GLU A 190 25.87 -23.41 -40.84
C GLU A 190 25.95 -24.10 -39.46
N GLU A 191 25.47 -23.46 -38.40
CA GLU A 191 25.44 -24.03 -37.05
C GLU A 191 24.33 -25.10 -36.92
N GLU A 192 23.19 -24.92 -37.59
CA GLU A 192 22.15 -25.96 -37.65
C GLU A 192 22.65 -27.21 -38.37
N ILE A 193 23.39 -27.03 -39.46
CA ILE A 193 23.99 -28.12 -40.23
C ILE A 193 25.11 -28.83 -39.45
N ALA A 194 25.86 -28.08 -38.63
CA ALA A 194 26.86 -28.63 -37.73
C ALA A 194 26.26 -29.45 -36.56
N LEU A 195 24.99 -29.24 -36.21
CA LEU A 195 24.30 -30.04 -35.20
C LEU A 195 23.72 -31.34 -35.75
N LEU A 196 23.56 -31.45 -37.07
CA LEU A 196 23.06 -32.68 -37.70
C LEU A 196 24.07 -33.83 -37.53
N PRO A 197 23.56 -35.08 -37.41
CA PRO A 197 24.40 -36.27 -37.47
C PRO A 197 25.27 -36.28 -38.74
N PRO A 198 26.47 -36.89 -38.71
CA PRO A 198 27.43 -36.79 -39.81
C PRO A 198 26.86 -37.28 -41.16
N TYR A 199 26.03 -38.33 -41.14
CA TYR A 199 25.36 -38.84 -42.33
C TYR A 199 24.33 -37.84 -42.90
N ASP A 200 23.44 -37.31 -42.05
CA ASP A 200 22.41 -36.36 -42.49
C ASP A 200 23.05 -35.06 -43.00
N ARG A 201 24.15 -34.64 -42.36
CA ARG A 201 24.99 -33.53 -42.81
C ARG A 201 25.54 -33.77 -44.21
N ALA A 202 26.09 -34.97 -44.47
CA ALA A 202 26.65 -35.32 -45.77
C ALA A 202 25.56 -35.35 -46.87
N LYS A 203 24.40 -35.96 -46.60
CA LYS A 203 23.25 -35.96 -47.53
C LYS A 203 22.72 -34.55 -47.83
N LEU A 204 22.60 -33.72 -46.80
CA LEU A 204 22.18 -32.33 -46.98
C LEU A 204 23.21 -31.53 -47.79
N ALA A 205 24.50 -31.73 -47.54
CA ALA A 205 25.56 -31.08 -48.30
C ALA A 205 25.58 -31.51 -49.77
N LEU A 206 25.35 -32.80 -50.06
CA LEU A 206 25.18 -33.29 -51.44
C LEU A 206 23.95 -32.68 -52.13
N LYS A 207 22.87 -32.44 -51.39
CA LYS A 207 21.69 -31.74 -51.91
C LYS A 207 21.99 -30.27 -52.21
N LYS A 208 22.68 -29.57 -51.29
CA LYS A 208 23.13 -28.18 -51.51
C LYS A 208 24.11 -28.07 -52.69
N LEU A 209 24.96 -29.07 -52.88
CA LEU A 209 25.87 -29.16 -54.04
C LEU A 209 25.11 -29.28 -55.38
N ASP A 210 23.93 -29.89 -55.35
CA ASP A 210 23.04 -29.97 -56.52
C ASP A 210 22.40 -28.60 -56.81
N GLU A 211 21.91 -27.95 -55.76
CA GLU A 211 21.24 -26.65 -55.82
C GLU A 211 22.20 -25.50 -56.19
N SER A 212 23.50 -25.66 -55.95
CA SER A 212 24.50 -24.63 -56.22
C SER A 212 24.80 -24.42 -57.71
N GLN A 213 24.31 -25.30 -58.60
CA GLN A 213 24.42 -25.18 -60.06
C GLN A 213 25.85 -25.03 -60.62
N TYR A 214 26.88 -25.51 -59.92
CA TYR A 214 28.28 -25.44 -60.38
C TYR A 214 28.48 -26.05 -61.78
N LEU A 215 27.85 -27.20 -62.03
CA LEU A 215 27.95 -27.89 -63.33
C LEU A 215 27.36 -27.07 -64.47
N ILE A 216 26.24 -26.37 -64.24
CA ILE A 216 25.60 -25.50 -65.24
C ILE A 216 26.50 -24.30 -65.56
N ARG A 217 27.16 -23.73 -64.55
CA ARG A 217 28.13 -22.63 -64.72
C ARG A 217 29.48 -23.07 -65.26
N SER A 218 29.67 -24.36 -65.59
CA SER A 218 30.96 -24.94 -66.00
C SER A 218 32.07 -24.80 -64.94
N GLU A 219 31.71 -24.65 -63.66
CA GLU A 219 32.58 -24.55 -62.49
C GLU A 219 32.91 -25.95 -61.95
N VAL A 220 33.51 -26.80 -62.81
CA VAL A 220 33.75 -28.22 -62.51
C VAL A 220 34.75 -28.40 -61.36
N LYS A 221 35.71 -27.48 -61.21
CA LYS A 221 36.71 -27.54 -60.13
C LYS A 221 36.07 -27.34 -58.76
N GLU A 222 35.19 -26.36 -58.65
CA GLU A 222 34.45 -26.02 -57.44
C GLU A 222 33.54 -27.18 -57.06
N PHE A 223 32.83 -27.76 -58.03
CA PHE A 223 31.99 -28.95 -57.82
C PHE A 223 32.78 -30.13 -57.21
N TYR A 224 33.92 -30.52 -57.80
CA TYR A 224 34.71 -31.62 -57.26
C TYR A 224 35.40 -31.24 -55.93
N SER A 225 35.72 -29.97 -55.70
CA SER A 225 36.28 -29.51 -54.43
C SER A 225 35.26 -29.70 -53.30
N GLU A 226 34.01 -29.31 -53.50
CA GLU A 226 32.92 -29.53 -52.56
C GLU A 226 32.56 -31.01 -52.41
N LEU A 227 32.45 -31.75 -53.53
CA LEU A 227 32.13 -33.19 -53.49
C LEU A 227 33.17 -33.97 -52.66
N THR A 228 34.46 -33.69 -52.88
CA THR A 228 35.54 -34.34 -52.11
C THR A 228 35.55 -33.93 -50.65
N LEU A 229 35.24 -32.66 -50.35
CA LEU A 229 35.12 -32.18 -48.98
C LEU A 229 34.00 -32.92 -48.23
N ILE A 230 32.84 -33.10 -48.85
CA ILE A 230 31.68 -33.78 -48.25
C ILE A 230 32.03 -35.22 -47.87
N ILE A 231 32.54 -36.00 -48.82
CA ILE A 231 32.84 -37.43 -48.57
C ILE A 231 33.98 -37.58 -47.57
N ARG A 232 35.06 -36.80 -47.71
CA ARG A 232 36.20 -36.90 -46.79
C ARG A 232 35.78 -36.51 -45.38
N LYS A 233 34.95 -35.49 -45.20
CA LYS A 233 34.45 -35.07 -43.87
C LYS A 233 33.57 -36.15 -43.23
N TYR A 234 32.73 -36.80 -44.01
CA TYR A 234 31.93 -37.93 -43.54
C TYR A 234 32.80 -39.10 -43.09
N LEU A 235 33.80 -39.47 -43.91
CA LEU A 235 34.77 -40.51 -43.56
C LEU A 235 35.62 -40.13 -42.35
N ASP A 236 35.95 -38.85 -42.19
CA ASP A 236 36.72 -38.30 -41.07
C ASP A 236 35.99 -38.57 -39.73
N GLU A 237 34.71 -38.23 -39.69
CA GLU A 237 33.89 -38.33 -38.48
C GLU A 237 33.45 -39.78 -38.15
N LYS A 238 33.45 -40.70 -39.12
CA LYS A 238 32.86 -42.05 -38.97
C LYS A 238 33.76 -43.24 -39.19
N VAL A 239 34.88 -43.07 -39.91
CA VAL A 239 35.70 -44.18 -40.38
C VAL A 239 37.15 -43.98 -39.98
N TYR A 240 37.72 -42.81 -40.27
CA TYR A 240 39.14 -42.52 -40.02
C TYR A 240 39.34 -41.03 -39.73
N ASP A 241 39.69 -40.71 -38.48
CA ASP A 241 39.84 -39.38 -37.88
C ASP A 241 40.89 -38.44 -38.51
N ARG A 242 41.51 -38.84 -39.63
CA ARG A 242 42.46 -37.99 -40.40
C ARG A 242 42.20 -38.04 -41.91
N ALA A 243 40.99 -38.37 -42.33
CA ALA A 243 40.61 -38.40 -43.74
C ALA A 243 40.67 -37.02 -44.40
N MET A 244 40.45 -35.94 -43.64
CA MET A 244 40.65 -34.56 -44.10
C MET A 244 42.13 -34.24 -44.39
N GLU A 245 43.03 -34.76 -43.56
CA GLU A 245 44.47 -34.43 -43.57
C GLU A 245 45.29 -35.34 -44.49
N SER A 246 44.72 -36.48 -44.88
CA SER A 246 45.40 -37.47 -45.70
C SER A 246 45.32 -37.15 -47.20
N THR A 247 46.36 -37.48 -47.95
CA THR A 247 46.29 -37.48 -49.42
C THR A 247 45.30 -38.56 -49.90
N THR A 248 44.90 -38.50 -51.17
CA THR A 248 43.97 -39.51 -51.74
C THR A 248 44.57 -40.93 -51.64
N ASP A 249 45.84 -41.11 -51.97
CA ASP A 249 46.48 -42.43 -51.91
C ASP A 249 46.61 -42.94 -50.45
N GLU A 250 46.98 -42.07 -49.50
CA GLU A 250 47.05 -42.43 -48.08
C GLU A 250 45.67 -42.79 -47.52
N LEU A 251 44.63 -42.03 -47.87
CA LEU A 251 43.25 -42.31 -47.46
C LEU A 251 42.81 -43.69 -47.97
N ILE A 252 43.02 -43.98 -49.26
CA ILE A 252 42.64 -45.28 -49.84
C ILE A 252 43.45 -46.42 -49.24
N GLN A 253 44.76 -46.23 -49.02
CA GLN A 253 45.58 -47.23 -48.34
C GLN A 253 45.06 -47.49 -46.92
N ARG A 254 44.71 -46.44 -46.17
CA ARG A 254 44.18 -46.57 -44.81
C ARG A 254 42.83 -47.28 -44.78
N LEU A 255 41.92 -46.96 -45.69
CA LEU A 255 40.63 -47.64 -45.81
C LEU A 255 40.78 -49.13 -46.12
N ASN A 256 41.74 -49.51 -46.99
CA ASN A 256 42.04 -50.92 -47.24
C ASN A 256 42.60 -51.61 -46.00
N LEU A 257 43.52 -50.98 -45.27
CA LEU A 257 44.06 -51.54 -44.02
C LEU A 257 42.97 -51.77 -42.96
N LEU A 258 42.07 -50.79 -42.76
CA LEU A 258 40.95 -50.90 -41.80
C LEU A 258 39.98 -52.03 -42.19
N LYS A 259 39.72 -52.19 -43.49
CA LYS A 259 38.93 -53.30 -44.02
C LYS A 259 39.62 -54.65 -43.82
N ASP A 260 40.91 -54.75 -44.16
CA ASP A 260 41.67 -56.01 -44.08
C ASP A 260 41.89 -56.44 -42.61
N ALA A 261 41.96 -55.49 -41.68
CA ALA A 261 41.95 -55.74 -40.24
C ALA A 261 40.55 -56.09 -39.68
N ASN A 262 39.52 -56.08 -40.53
CA ASN A 262 38.12 -56.33 -40.16
C ASN A 262 37.59 -55.36 -39.07
N GLU A 263 38.20 -54.17 -38.97
CA GLU A 263 37.77 -53.10 -38.05
C GLU A 263 36.54 -52.37 -38.60
N ILE A 264 36.39 -52.32 -39.92
CA ILE A 264 35.27 -51.66 -40.60
C ILE A 264 34.79 -52.53 -41.76
N PRO A 265 33.51 -52.93 -41.82
CA PRO A 265 33.01 -53.86 -42.84
C PRO A 265 32.70 -53.14 -44.16
N LEU A 266 33.68 -52.43 -44.72
CA LEU A 266 33.56 -51.79 -46.03
C LEU A 266 33.73 -52.80 -47.17
N SER A 267 32.94 -52.63 -48.24
CA SER A 267 33.08 -53.45 -49.44
C SER A 267 34.30 -53.02 -50.26
N SER A 268 34.99 -53.98 -50.90
CA SER A 268 36.10 -53.65 -51.83
C SER A 268 35.63 -52.77 -52.99
N SER A 269 34.37 -52.92 -53.42
CA SER A 269 33.76 -52.07 -54.45
C SER A 269 33.62 -50.62 -53.99
N THR A 270 33.23 -50.39 -52.74
CA THR A 270 33.09 -49.05 -52.16
C THR A 270 34.43 -48.31 -52.18
N ILE A 271 35.49 -48.97 -51.68
CA ILE A 271 36.83 -48.36 -51.66
C ILE A 271 37.31 -48.04 -53.08
N LYS A 272 37.07 -48.93 -54.05
CA LYS A 272 37.44 -48.72 -55.46
C LYS A 272 36.66 -47.57 -56.11
N ASN A 273 35.37 -47.43 -55.81
CA ASN A 273 34.54 -46.34 -56.30
C ASN A 273 35.02 -45.00 -55.73
N LEU A 274 35.27 -44.94 -54.42
CA LEU A 274 35.86 -43.78 -53.75
C LEU A 274 37.23 -43.42 -54.35
N GLU A 275 38.13 -44.38 -54.53
CA GLU A 275 39.45 -44.17 -55.14
C GLU A 275 39.32 -43.55 -56.53
N THR A 276 38.44 -44.12 -57.37
CA THR A 276 38.24 -43.66 -58.74
C THR A 276 37.78 -42.20 -58.78
N ILE A 277 36.82 -41.84 -57.92
CA ILE A 277 36.23 -40.49 -57.88
C ILE A 277 37.21 -39.48 -57.26
N LEU A 278 37.89 -39.83 -56.17
CA LEU A 278 38.88 -38.97 -55.52
C LEU A 278 40.08 -38.69 -56.45
N LYS A 279 40.61 -39.70 -57.15
CA LYS A 279 41.68 -39.51 -58.14
C LYS A 279 41.23 -38.64 -59.30
N ARG A 280 39.99 -38.80 -59.77
CA ARG A 280 39.41 -37.91 -60.79
C ARG A 280 39.31 -36.47 -60.30
N ALA A 281 38.85 -36.27 -59.06
CA ALA A 281 38.79 -34.95 -58.46
C ALA A 281 40.17 -34.30 -58.35
N ASP A 282 41.22 -35.06 -58.00
CA ASP A 282 42.58 -34.55 -57.97
C ASP A 282 43.07 -34.12 -59.35
N LEU A 283 42.76 -34.89 -60.40
CA LEU A 283 43.05 -34.50 -61.79
C LEU A 283 42.32 -33.20 -62.20
N VAL A 284 41.08 -33.00 -61.75
CA VAL A 284 40.34 -31.76 -62.00
C VAL A 284 40.99 -30.58 -61.24
N LYS A 285 41.28 -30.77 -59.96
CA LYS A 285 41.79 -29.71 -59.06
C LYS A 285 43.19 -29.25 -59.40
N PHE A 286 44.08 -30.19 -59.76
CA PHE A 286 45.51 -29.94 -59.91
C PHE A 286 45.99 -30.04 -61.36
N ALA A 287 45.42 -30.95 -62.17
CA ALA A 287 45.79 -31.14 -63.57
C ALA A 287 44.86 -30.45 -64.59
N LYS A 288 43.88 -29.67 -64.12
CA LYS A 288 42.90 -28.94 -64.94
C LYS A 288 42.11 -29.83 -65.91
N SER A 289 41.92 -31.11 -65.55
CA SER A 289 41.04 -32.01 -66.30
C SER A 289 39.61 -31.48 -66.31
N LYS A 290 38.89 -31.69 -67.40
CA LYS A 290 37.48 -31.30 -67.56
C LYS A 290 36.62 -32.51 -67.94
N PRO A 291 36.20 -33.32 -66.96
CA PRO A 291 35.20 -34.35 -67.16
C PRO A 291 33.90 -33.78 -67.72
N ASP A 292 33.15 -34.61 -68.44
CA ASP A 292 31.80 -34.27 -68.89
C ASP A 292 30.86 -34.07 -67.69
N THR A 293 29.83 -33.23 -67.85
CA THR A 293 28.87 -32.92 -66.78
C THR A 293 28.10 -34.16 -66.36
N ALA A 294 27.72 -35.02 -67.32
CA ALA A 294 27.06 -36.29 -67.04
C ALA A 294 27.93 -37.23 -66.18
N LEU A 295 29.25 -37.21 -66.39
CA LEU A 295 30.17 -37.99 -65.57
C LEU A 295 30.27 -37.43 -64.14
N ALA A 296 30.28 -36.10 -63.99
CA ALA A 296 30.30 -35.45 -62.68
C ALA A 296 29.02 -35.72 -61.87
N GLU A 297 27.85 -35.73 -62.52
CA GLU A 297 26.58 -36.12 -61.89
C GLU A 297 26.58 -37.59 -61.46
N MET A 298 27.11 -38.47 -62.31
CA MET A 298 27.26 -39.89 -62.00
C MET A 298 28.19 -40.12 -60.79
N ASP A 299 29.28 -39.37 -60.70
CA ASP A 299 30.21 -39.43 -59.57
C ASP A 299 29.52 -39.00 -58.28
N LYS A 300 28.76 -37.90 -58.29
CA LYS A 300 27.98 -37.47 -57.12
C LYS A 300 26.95 -38.52 -56.72
N SER A 301 26.21 -39.11 -57.66
CA SER A 301 25.27 -40.19 -57.37
C SER A 301 25.97 -41.43 -56.79
N THR A 302 27.19 -41.71 -57.25
CA THR A 302 28.00 -42.80 -56.72
C THR A 302 28.45 -42.51 -55.29
N ILE A 303 28.97 -41.30 -55.01
CA ILE A 303 29.31 -40.87 -53.64
C ILE A 303 28.10 -40.93 -52.71
N ASP A 304 26.92 -40.52 -53.18
CA ASP A 304 25.68 -40.57 -52.41
C ASP A 304 25.35 -42.01 -51.96
N LYS A 305 25.51 -42.99 -52.86
CA LYS A 305 25.34 -44.42 -52.58
C LYS A 305 26.45 -44.98 -51.70
N GLU A 306 27.69 -44.54 -51.88
CA GLU A 306 28.79 -45.02 -51.03
C GLU A 306 28.66 -44.50 -49.59
N ILE A 307 28.12 -43.30 -49.38
CA ILE A 307 27.78 -42.79 -48.04
C ILE A 307 26.73 -43.69 -47.36
N ASP A 308 25.73 -44.15 -48.12
CA ASP A 308 24.72 -45.10 -47.62
C ASP A 308 25.34 -46.45 -47.28
N ALA A 309 26.20 -46.98 -48.16
CA ALA A 309 26.90 -48.24 -47.95
C ALA A 309 27.81 -48.18 -46.70
N VAL A 310 28.53 -47.07 -46.51
CA VAL A 310 29.36 -46.83 -45.32
C VAL A 310 28.50 -46.71 -44.06
N LYS A 311 27.33 -46.05 -44.12
CA LYS A 311 26.43 -45.98 -42.95
C LYS A 311 25.91 -47.36 -42.57
N GLN A 312 25.49 -48.16 -43.55
CA GLN A 312 24.91 -49.47 -43.33
C GLN A 312 25.94 -50.49 -42.82
N SER A 313 27.21 -50.31 -43.19
CA SER A 313 28.30 -51.16 -42.74
C SER A 313 28.69 -50.86 -41.28
N LEU A 314 28.59 -49.62 -40.83
CA LEU A 314 28.90 -49.27 -39.45
C LEU A 314 27.84 -49.81 -38.47
N PRO A 315 28.25 -50.43 -37.34
CA PRO A 315 27.30 -50.87 -36.32
C PRO A 315 26.52 -49.67 -35.77
N GLU A 316 25.26 -49.89 -35.40
CA GLU A 316 24.51 -48.86 -34.68
C GLU A 316 25.22 -48.53 -33.35
N PRO A 317 25.25 -47.25 -32.94
CA PRO A 317 25.80 -46.89 -31.64
C PRO A 317 25.08 -47.64 -30.52
N SER A 318 25.83 -48.14 -29.55
CA SER A 318 25.30 -48.91 -28.43
C SER A 318 24.31 -48.08 -27.60
N GLU A 319 23.41 -48.72 -26.85
CA GLU A 319 22.47 -48.00 -25.99
C GLU A 319 23.19 -47.11 -24.97
N GLU A 320 24.34 -47.57 -24.45
CA GLU A 320 25.20 -46.81 -23.54
C GLU A 320 25.77 -45.54 -24.19
N GLU A 321 26.24 -45.64 -25.43
CA GLU A 321 26.76 -44.50 -26.18
C GLU A 321 25.66 -43.49 -26.52
N LYS A 322 24.46 -43.96 -26.87
CA LYS A 322 23.29 -43.09 -27.09
C LYS A 322 22.94 -42.31 -25.82
N LEU A 323 22.92 -42.99 -24.67
CA LEU A 323 22.62 -42.39 -23.38
C LEU A 323 23.70 -41.39 -22.95
N LEU A 324 24.98 -41.72 -23.14
CA LEU A 324 26.10 -40.80 -22.87
C LEU A 324 26.03 -39.53 -23.73
N ASN A 325 25.74 -39.67 -25.03
CA ASN A 325 25.57 -38.53 -25.93
C ASN A 325 24.40 -37.63 -25.50
N GLN A 326 23.30 -38.24 -25.06
CA GLN A 326 22.15 -37.49 -24.54
C GLN A 326 22.51 -36.74 -23.24
N GLN A 327 23.15 -37.41 -22.28
CA GLN A 327 23.61 -36.78 -21.04
C GLN A 327 24.57 -35.62 -21.32
N TYR A 328 25.52 -35.81 -22.24
CA TYR A 328 26.45 -34.76 -22.64
C TYR A 328 25.71 -33.54 -23.21
N LYS A 329 24.71 -33.75 -24.08
CA LYS A 329 23.90 -32.66 -24.63
C LYS A 329 23.13 -31.92 -23.54
N GLU A 330 22.50 -32.64 -22.62
CA GLU A 330 21.78 -32.08 -21.48
C GLU A 330 22.71 -31.26 -20.55
N GLU A 331 23.93 -31.74 -20.30
CA GLU A 331 24.95 -31.00 -19.56
C GLU A 331 25.35 -29.70 -20.24
N GLN A 332 25.53 -29.72 -21.57
CA GLN A 332 25.86 -28.52 -22.34
C GLN A 332 24.73 -27.50 -22.29
N GLU A 333 23.47 -27.95 -22.46
CA GLU A 333 22.30 -27.08 -22.32
C GLU A 333 22.18 -26.51 -20.90
N ALA A 334 22.46 -27.32 -19.86
CA ALA A 334 22.46 -26.88 -18.48
C ALA A 334 23.57 -25.84 -18.21
N LYS A 335 24.79 -26.06 -18.72
CA LYS A 335 25.90 -25.10 -18.63
C LYS A 335 25.55 -23.78 -19.33
N GLN A 336 24.95 -23.83 -20.52
CA GLN A 336 24.50 -22.64 -21.24
C GLN A 336 23.39 -21.89 -20.47
N LYS A 337 22.38 -22.60 -19.93
CA LYS A 337 21.34 -22.00 -19.08
C LYS A 337 21.92 -21.33 -17.85
N ARG A 338 22.82 -22.01 -17.12
CA ARG A 338 23.51 -21.45 -15.94
C ARG A 338 24.29 -20.18 -16.30
N ARG A 339 25.03 -20.19 -17.42
CA ARG A 339 25.77 -19.00 -17.89
C ARG A 339 24.82 -17.82 -18.18
N LYS A 340 23.69 -18.06 -18.84
CA LYS A 340 22.67 -17.01 -19.10
C LYS A 340 22.09 -16.44 -17.80
N ILE A 341 21.80 -17.29 -16.82
CA ILE A 341 21.32 -16.87 -15.50
C ILE A 341 22.37 -16.03 -14.79
N ILE A 342 23.61 -16.51 -14.68
CA ILE A 342 24.72 -15.78 -14.04
C ILE A 342 24.92 -14.41 -14.69
N LEU A 343 24.90 -14.35 -16.02
CA LEU A 343 25.10 -13.11 -16.77
C LEU A 343 23.93 -12.12 -16.55
N THR A 344 22.69 -12.63 -16.49
CA THR A 344 21.51 -11.80 -16.19
C THR A 344 21.61 -11.25 -14.77
N VAL A 345 21.91 -12.10 -13.77
CA VAL A 345 22.07 -11.69 -12.37
C VAL A 345 23.19 -10.66 -12.22
N ALA A 346 24.34 -10.87 -12.87
CA ALA A 346 25.47 -9.95 -12.82
C ALA A 346 25.12 -8.58 -13.40
N ILE A 347 24.44 -8.52 -14.55
CA ILE A 347 24.03 -7.25 -15.16
C ILE A 347 22.96 -6.55 -14.32
N SER A 348 21.97 -7.29 -13.81
CA SER A 348 20.95 -6.72 -12.92
C SER A 348 21.55 -6.15 -11.63
N ALA A 349 22.49 -6.88 -11.01
CA ALA A 349 23.21 -6.40 -9.82
C ALA A 349 24.04 -5.15 -10.13
N PHE A 350 24.74 -5.14 -11.27
CA PHE A 350 25.50 -3.97 -11.72
C PHE A 350 24.62 -2.73 -11.92
N LEU A 351 23.48 -2.88 -12.61
CA LEU A 351 22.53 -1.77 -12.81
C LEU A 351 21.98 -1.23 -11.49
N LEU A 352 21.69 -2.12 -10.53
CA LEU A 352 21.21 -1.73 -9.20
C LEU A 352 22.28 -0.92 -8.46
N VAL A 353 23.53 -1.41 -8.43
CA VAL A 353 24.66 -0.70 -7.80
C VAL A 353 24.91 0.65 -8.48
N ALA A 354 24.94 0.69 -9.81
CA ALA A 354 25.11 1.93 -10.57
C ALA A 354 24.01 2.96 -10.28
N THR A 355 22.77 2.51 -10.11
CA THR A 355 21.63 3.36 -9.74
C THR A 355 21.81 3.95 -8.34
N ILE A 356 22.20 3.14 -7.35
CA ILE A 356 22.47 3.61 -5.97
C ILE A 356 23.62 4.63 -5.97
N VAL A 357 24.71 4.35 -6.67
CA VAL A 357 25.89 5.24 -6.76
C VAL A 357 25.51 6.56 -7.44
N GLY A 358 24.77 6.52 -8.55
CA GLY A 358 24.30 7.71 -9.25
C GLY A 358 23.43 8.62 -8.38
N PHE A 359 22.49 8.02 -7.62
CA PHE A 359 21.71 8.77 -6.64
C PHE A 359 22.59 9.32 -5.51
N GLY A 360 23.57 8.55 -5.04
CA GLY A 360 24.50 8.97 -3.98
C GLY A 360 25.34 10.18 -4.37
N ILE A 361 25.76 10.28 -5.63
CA ILE A 361 26.48 11.45 -6.18
C ILE A 361 25.57 12.67 -6.24
N LYS A 362 24.31 12.50 -6.68
CA LYS A 362 23.37 13.62 -6.88
C LYS A 362 22.77 14.17 -5.59
N TYR A 363 22.38 13.30 -4.66
CA TYR A 363 21.63 13.64 -3.45
C TYR A 363 22.45 13.46 -2.15
N GLY A 364 23.65 12.89 -2.23
CA GLY A 364 24.48 12.55 -1.08
C GLY A 364 24.29 11.10 -0.63
N PHE A 365 25.39 10.41 -0.35
CA PHE A 365 25.37 8.97 0.01
C PHE A 365 24.55 8.68 1.28
N THR A 366 24.70 9.53 2.30
CA THR A 366 23.94 9.43 3.56
C THR A 366 22.44 9.53 3.31
N TYR A 367 22.00 10.52 2.53
CA TYR A 367 20.59 10.71 2.18
C TYR A 367 20.00 9.48 1.49
N VAL A 368 20.69 8.92 0.50
CA VAL A 368 20.22 7.75 -0.25
C VAL A 368 20.17 6.50 0.62
N LYS A 369 21.20 6.25 1.42
CA LYS A 369 21.23 5.14 2.39
C LYS A 369 20.06 5.26 3.37
N ASP A 370 19.87 6.44 3.96
CA ASP A 370 18.82 6.70 4.96
C ASP A 370 17.42 6.58 4.36
N THR A 371 17.26 6.83 3.05
CA THR A 371 16.01 6.61 2.32
C THR A 371 15.71 5.14 2.08
N ILE A 372 16.73 4.33 1.78
CA ILE A 372 16.57 2.90 1.46
C ILE A 372 16.40 2.06 2.74
N VAL A 373 17.17 2.38 3.79
CA VAL A 373 17.18 1.65 5.06
C VAL A 373 16.03 2.09 5.98
N GLY A 374 15.47 3.28 5.75
CA GLY A 374 14.40 3.85 6.58
C GLY A 374 14.94 4.39 7.89
N ASN A 375 15.52 5.60 7.86
CA ASN A 375 16.04 6.26 9.05
C ASN A 375 15.03 7.27 9.62
N ASP A 376 14.62 7.05 10.87
CA ASP A 376 13.64 7.89 11.60
C ASP A 376 14.03 9.38 11.62
N ASN A 377 15.33 9.70 11.69
CA ASN A 377 15.80 11.09 11.69
C ASN A 377 15.50 11.80 10.37
N LYS A 378 15.47 11.06 9.26
CA LYS A 378 15.11 11.61 7.94
C LYS A 378 13.61 11.87 7.87
N GLU A 379 12.79 10.96 8.39
CA GLU A 379 11.34 11.11 8.43
C GLU A 379 10.92 12.32 9.28
N LEU A 380 11.60 12.54 10.41
CA LEU A 380 11.41 13.74 11.24
C LEU A 380 11.88 15.03 10.55
N LEU A 381 12.90 14.96 9.70
CA LEU A 381 13.39 16.12 8.92
C LEU A 381 12.42 16.50 7.79
N GLU A 382 11.85 15.52 7.09
CA GLU A 382 10.95 15.71 5.93
C GLU A 382 9.46 15.83 6.34
N GLY A 383 9.12 15.57 7.61
CA GLY A 383 7.76 15.68 8.16
C GLY A 383 7.30 17.12 8.42
N GLU A 384 5.99 17.32 8.56
CA GLU A 384 5.42 18.62 8.94
C GLU A 384 5.75 18.95 10.40
N TRP A 385 6.49 20.04 10.61
CA TRP A 385 6.83 20.54 11.93
C TRP A 385 5.63 21.26 12.55
N VAL A 386 5.08 20.71 13.64
CA VAL A 386 4.02 21.38 14.41
C VAL A 386 4.67 22.26 15.48
N SER A 387 4.61 23.58 15.32
CA SER A 387 5.04 24.54 16.34
C SER A 387 3.99 24.65 17.44
N SER A 388 4.40 24.58 18.72
CA SER A 388 3.53 24.95 19.84
C SER A 388 3.19 26.44 19.76
N ALA A 389 1.90 26.76 19.66
CA ALA A 389 1.37 28.12 19.62
C ALA A 389 1.46 28.84 20.97
#